data_AF-A0A4U9UQE2-F1
#
_entry.id   AF-A0A4U9UQE2-F1
#
_cell.length_a   1.000
_cell.length_b   1.000
_cell.length_c   1.000
_cell.angle_alpha   90.00
_cell.angle_beta   90.00
_cell.angle_gamma   90.00
#
_symmetry.space_group_name_H-M   'P 1'
#
loop_
_entity.id
_entity.type
_entity.pdbx_description
1 polymer ?
#
loop_
_entity_poly.entity_id
_entity_poly.type
_entity_poly.pdbx_seq_one_letter_code
_entity_poly.pdbx_strand_id
1 'polypeptide(L)'
;MISTVTYNDNGRKRKVMYEGSLGGMIVPYGDPDVGWYFKAYLDAGDYGMGTLTSPIALGKDAPQNAVLLDETIADYTGKPTAIPRAIAIFERYAGPEYKHQEMGQPNISTERRELVVRWISTVGNYDYIFDWVFHQNGTIGIDAGATGIEAVKGVKARTMQDPTAKQDTQYGTLIDHNIVGTTHQHIYNFRLDMDVDGENNSLVELNPDVKPNDRGGPRTSTMQVDQVKVTTEQQAAQKFDPSTIRLLSNPSRLNKMGNPVSYQLIPYAGGTHPIAKGGQFWQGRMDLPPSELYGSATVGDPL
;
A
#
# COMPACT_ATOMS: atom_id res chain seq x y z
N MET A 1 6.91 12.20 4.71
CA MET A 1 6.86 12.18 3.23
C MET A 1 8.21 11.72 2.72
N ILE A 2 8.26 11.00 1.60
CA ILE A 2 9.50 10.60 0.91
C ILE A 2 9.61 11.42 -0.37
N SER A 3 10.67 12.20 -0.56
CA SER A 3 10.75 13.15 -1.67
C SER A 3 12.07 13.07 -2.44
N THR A 4 12.07 13.54 -3.69
CA THR A 4 13.23 13.61 -4.59
C THR A 4 13.98 12.28 -4.73
N VAL A 5 13.23 11.19 -4.81
CA VAL A 5 13.79 9.84 -4.88
C VAL A 5 14.49 9.66 -6.22
N THR A 6 15.78 9.35 -6.12
CA THR A 6 16.61 9.00 -7.28
C THR A 6 17.31 7.67 -7.06
N TYR A 7 17.47 6.91 -8.13
CA TYR A 7 18.33 5.72 -8.15
C TYR A 7 19.65 6.06 -8.84
N ASN A 8 20.79 5.72 -8.21
CA ASN A 8 22.11 5.97 -8.81
C ASN A 8 22.51 4.78 -9.69
N ASP A 9 22.29 4.93 -10.99
CA ASP A 9 22.67 3.97 -12.02
C ASP A 9 24.09 4.31 -12.52
N ASN A 10 25.09 3.62 -11.98
CA ASN A 10 26.49 3.72 -12.40
C ASN A 10 27.05 5.17 -12.43
N GLY A 11 26.76 5.94 -11.38
CA GLY A 11 27.20 7.33 -11.23
C GLY A 11 26.17 8.37 -11.71
N ARG A 12 25.10 7.94 -12.38
CA ARG A 12 24.01 8.81 -12.83
C ARG A 12 22.79 8.66 -11.92
N LYS A 13 22.41 9.72 -11.23
CA LYS A 13 21.11 9.81 -10.55
C LYS A 13 19.99 9.88 -11.58
N ARG A 14 19.05 8.96 -11.50
CA ARG A 14 17.85 8.88 -12.37
C ARG A 14 16.62 9.07 -11.50
N LYS A 15 15.67 9.89 -11.96
CA LYS A 15 14.43 10.16 -11.23
C LYS A 15 13.60 8.87 -11.11
N VAL A 16 12.96 8.68 -9.95
CA VAL A 16 12.02 7.58 -9.69
C VAL A 16 10.69 8.14 -9.22
N MET A 17 10.71 8.94 -8.14
CA MET A 17 9.52 9.50 -7.52
C MET A 17 9.84 10.90 -7.01
N TYR A 18 9.04 11.89 -7.39
CA TYR A 18 9.15 13.25 -6.88
C TYR A 18 8.69 13.32 -5.43
N GLU A 19 7.50 12.80 -5.11
CA GLU A 19 6.94 12.76 -3.75
C GLU A 19 6.04 11.53 -3.53
N GLY A 20 6.23 10.86 -2.39
CA GLY A 20 5.44 9.73 -1.93
C GLY A 20 4.96 9.94 -0.49
N SER A 21 3.67 9.68 -0.25
CA SER A 21 3.05 9.79 1.08
C SER A 21 1.79 8.96 1.22
N LEU A 22 1.34 8.74 2.46
CA LEU A 22 -0.05 8.39 2.73
C LEU A 22 -0.92 9.55 2.22
N GLY A 23 -1.78 9.30 1.24
CA GLY A 23 -2.76 10.27 0.77
C GLY A 23 -3.92 10.39 1.76
N GLY A 24 -4.37 9.26 2.29
CA GLY A 24 -5.37 9.17 3.34
C GLY A 24 -5.74 7.72 3.64
N MET A 25 -6.59 7.52 4.66
CA MET A 25 -7.14 6.21 4.96
C MET A 25 -8.54 6.34 5.56
N ILE A 26 -9.30 5.24 5.51
CA ILE A 26 -10.62 5.15 6.12
C ILE A 26 -10.83 3.81 6.83
N VAL A 27 -11.53 3.85 7.96
CA VAL A 27 -12.00 2.67 8.70
C VAL A 27 -13.53 2.66 8.84
N PRO A 28 -14.26 2.14 7.83
CA PRO A 28 -15.72 2.07 7.87
C PRO A 28 -16.23 0.77 8.50
N TYR A 29 -17.25 0.89 9.35
CA TYR A 29 -17.94 -0.24 10.01
C TYR A 29 -19.19 -0.68 9.25
N GLY A 30 -19.53 -1.98 9.35
CA GLY A 30 -20.65 -2.61 8.63
C GLY A 30 -21.93 -2.86 9.45
N ASP A 31 -22.01 -2.34 10.69
CA ASP A 31 -23.17 -2.54 11.57
C ASP A 31 -24.15 -1.35 11.47
N PRO A 32 -25.45 -1.60 11.18
CA PRO A 32 -26.45 -0.55 10.97
C PRO A 32 -27.05 0.01 12.26
N ASP A 33 -26.73 -0.52 13.44
CA ASP A 33 -27.33 -0.06 14.68
C ASP A 33 -26.89 1.36 15.04
N VAL A 34 -27.68 2.02 15.89
CA VAL A 34 -27.53 3.45 16.25
C VAL A 34 -26.12 3.85 16.73
N GLY A 35 -25.38 2.93 17.34
CA GLY A 35 -24.01 3.17 17.81
C GLY A 35 -22.91 2.90 16.78
N TRP A 36 -23.27 2.51 15.55
CA TRP A 36 -22.33 1.99 14.55
C TRP A 36 -22.52 2.56 13.14
N TYR A 37 -23.76 2.83 12.70
CA TYR A 37 -24.04 3.17 11.29
C TYR A 37 -23.27 4.38 10.73
N PHE A 38 -22.83 5.29 11.61
CA PHE A 38 -22.09 6.50 11.24
C PHE A 38 -20.56 6.33 11.33
N LYS A 39 -20.06 5.20 11.83
CA LYS A 39 -18.63 5.00 12.09
C LYS A 39 -17.89 4.73 10.79
N ALA A 40 -17.26 5.78 10.28
CA ALA A 40 -16.27 5.73 9.22
C ALA A 40 -15.17 6.74 9.53
N TYR A 41 -14.11 6.27 10.17
CA TYR A 41 -13.02 7.14 10.62
C TYR A 41 -12.12 7.49 9.45
N LEU A 42 -11.90 8.77 9.16
CA LEU A 42 -10.85 9.24 8.25
C LEU A 42 -9.62 9.59 9.09
N ASP A 43 -8.84 8.60 9.49
CA ASP A 43 -7.79 8.75 10.52
C ASP A 43 -6.82 9.91 10.23
N ALA A 44 -6.34 10.02 9.00
CA ALA A 44 -5.48 11.12 8.59
C ALA A 44 -6.22 12.46 8.52
N GLY A 45 -7.40 12.49 7.89
CA GLY A 45 -8.12 13.73 7.56
C GLY A 45 -8.87 14.35 8.75
N ASP A 46 -9.54 13.53 9.57
CA ASP A 46 -10.37 13.98 10.68
C ASP A 46 -9.56 14.13 11.99
N TYR A 47 -8.48 13.37 12.16
CA TYR A 47 -7.73 13.31 13.44
C TYR A 47 -6.28 13.77 13.36
N GLY A 48 -5.67 13.78 12.18
CA GLY A 48 -4.29 14.22 11.99
C GLY A 48 -3.26 13.20 12.49
N MET A 49 -3.07 12.10 11.74
CA MET A 49 -2.13 11.02 12.10
C MET A 49 -0.70 11.49 12.37
N GLY A 50 -0.21 12.54 11.69
CA GLY A 50 1.11 13.11 11.96
C GLY A 50 1.24 13.64 13.40
N THR A 51 0.21 14.36 13.88
CA THR A 51 0.11 14.83 15.27
C THR A 51 -0.01 13.67 16.24
N LEU A 52 -0.65 12.58 15.81
CA LEU A 52 -0.87 11.35 16.58
C LEU A 52 0.20 10.29 16.30
N THR A 53 1.44 10.71 16.01
CA THR A 53 2.56 9.79 15.87
C THR A 53 2.89 9.15 17.22
N SER A 54 3.12 7.84 17.21
CA SER A 54 3.48 7.06 18.38
C SER A 54 4.99 6.86 18.44
N PRO A 55 5.70 7.41 19.45
CA PRO A 55 7.14 7.26 19.60
C PRO A 55 7.59 5.80 19.58
N ILE A 56 8.53 5.47 18.69
CA ILE A 56 9.06 4.11 18.51
C ILE A 56 9.72 3.60 19.79
N ALA A 57 9.34 2.40 20.22
CA ALA A 57 10.07 1.62 21.22
C ALA A 57 11.17 0.77 20.56
N LEU A 58 12.43 1.21 20.67
CA LEU A 58 13.59 0.52 20.09
C LEU A 58 13.69 -0.94 20.57
N GLY A 59 13.97 -1.85 19.65
CA GLY A 59 14.08 -3.28 19.92
C GLY A 59 12.74 -4.02 19.99
N LYS A 60 11.62 -3.32 19.86
CA LYS A 60 10.26 -3.88 19.84
C LYS A 60 9.52 -3.45 18.58
N ASP A 61 9.28 -2.15 18.44
CA ASP A 61 8.55 -1.57 17.30
C ASP A 61 9.45 -1.43 16.07
N ALA A 62 10.76 -1.36 16.29
CA ALA A 62 11.81 -1.38 15.28
C ALA A 62 12.99 -2.22 15.79
N PRO A 63 13.82 -2.83 14.93
CA PRO A 63 14.92 -3.67 15.36
C PRO A 63 16.00 -2.88 16.12
N GLN A 64 16.86 -3.59 16.85
CA GLN A 64 17.91 -2.98 17.68
C GLN A 64 18.93 -2.13 16.88
N ASN A 65 19.10 -2.41 15.59
CA ASN A 65 19.99 -1.65 14.71
C ASN A 65 19.32 -0.41 14.09
N ALA A 66 18.09 -0.07 14.48
CA ALA A 66 17.41 1.09 13.95
C ALA A 66 18.01 2.41 14.47
N VAL A 67 18.09 3.38 13.56
CA VAL A 67 18.31 4.78 13.88
C VAL A 67 16.94 5.43 14.04
N LEU A 68 16.73 6.14 15.14
CA LEU A 68 15.47 6.82 15.43
C LEU A 68 15.62 8.32 15.19
N LEU A 69 14.64 8.90 14.51
CA LEU A 69 14.59 10.32 14.22
C LEU A 69 13.49 10.98 15.06
N ASP A 70 13.82 12.11 15.64
CA ASP A 70 12.85 13.03 16.22
C ASP A 70 12.33 13.94 15.11
N GLU A 71 11.04 14.25 15.13
CA GLU A 71 10.42 15.14 14.14
C GLU A 71 9.73 16.31 14.84
N THR A 72 9.67 17.48 14.20
CA THR A 72 9.00 18.66 14.78
C THR A 72 7.83 19.08 13.90
N ILE A 73 6.68 19.26 14.54
CA ILE A 73 5.44 19.75 13.91
C ILE A 73 4.88 20.94 14.69
N ALA A 74 3.84 21.61 14.18
CA ALA A 74 3.06 22.56 14.97
C ALA A 74 1.96 21.82 15.75
N ASP A 75 1.73 22.19 17.00
CA ASP A 75 0.53 21.78 17.74
C ASP A 75 -0.71 22.58 17.31
N TYR A 76 -1.87 22.22 17.87
CA TYR A 76 -3.14 22.88 17.56
C TYR A 76 -3.21 24.37 17.95
N THR A 77 -2.25 24.87 18.73
CA THR A 77 -2.11 26.28 19.12
C THR A 77 -1.06 27.02 18.27
N GLY A 78 -0.42 26.33 17.32
CA GLY A 78 0.63 26.86 16.45
C GLY A 78 2.03 26.83 17.06
N LYS A 79 2.24 26.17 18.20
CA LYS A 79 3.57 26.06 18.81
C LYS A 79 4.34 24.85 18.26
N PRO A 80 5.66 24.97 18.05
CA PRO A 80 6.48 23.81 17.69
C PRO A 80 6.44 22.74 18.79
N THR A 81 6.20 21.50 18.39
CA THR A 81 6.20 20.31 19.25
C THR A 81 7.11 19.26 18.62
N ALA A 82 8.13 18.85 19.36
CA ALA A 82 8.99 17.75 18.98
C ALA A 82 8.36 16.41 19.39
N ILE A 83 8.27 15.49 18.44
CA ILE A 83 7.84 14.11 18.64
C ILE A 83 9.12 13.26 18.69
N PRO A 84 9.52 12.76 19.87
CA PRO A 84 10.73 11.96 19.99
C PRO A 84 10.53 10.61 19.30
N ARG A 85 11.55 10.09 18.63
CA ARG A 85 11.55 8.77 17.98
C ARG A 85 10.34 8.58 17.06
N ALA A 86 9.97 9.62 16.31
CA ALA A 86 8.83 9.63 15.41
C ALA A 86 8.99 8.65 14.24
N ILE A 87 10.22 8.50 13.73
CA ILE A 87 10.54 7.64 12.58
C ILE A 87 11.68 6.70 12.95
N ALA A 88 11.61 5.45 12.51
CA ALA A 88 12.72 4.50 12.55
C ALA A 88 13.27 4.25 11.15
N ILE A 89 14.59 4.29 11.00
CA ILE A 89 15.31 3.93 9.78
C ILE A 89 16.21 2.75 10.08
N PHE A 90 16.08 1.65 9.35
CA PHE A 90 16.90 0.46 9.59
C PHE A 90 17.12 -0.36 8.33
N GLU A 91 18.29 -1.02 8.27
CA GLU A 91 18.57 -2.03 7.26
C GLU A 91 18.20 -3.43 7.79
N ARG A 92 17.64 -4.28 6.94
CA ARG A 92 17.38 -5.70 7.26
C ARG A 92 17.85 -6.64 6.17
N TYR A 93 18.25 -7.86 6.57
CA TYR A 93 18.41 -8.99 5.66
C TYR A 93 17.05 -9.51 5.22
N ALA A 94 16.88 -9.76 3.92
CA ALA A 94 15.60 -10.17 3.33
C ALA A 94 15.74 -11.39 2.38
N GLY A 95 16.56 -12.36 2.77
CA GLY A 95 16.80 -13.57 1.98
C GLY A 95 17.89 -13.40 0.91
N PRO A 96 18.03 -14.35 -0.03
CA PRO A 96 18.93 -14.19 -1.17
C PRO A 96 18.35 -13.17 -2.18
N GLU A 97 19.17 -12.21 -2.63
CA GLU A 97 18.81 -11.28 -3.71
C GLU A 97 18.68 -12.05 -5.03
N TYR A 98 19.69 -12.86 -5.32
CA TYR A 98 19.62 -13.89 -6.36
C TYR A 98 20.47 -15.09 -5.97
N LYS A 99 20.17 -16.23 -6.62
CA LYS A 99 20.90 -17.49 -6.42
C LYS A 99 20.89 -18.30 -7.72
N HIS A 100 22.03 -18.90 -8.06
CA HIS A 100 22.14 -19.94 -9.08
C HIS A 100 23.06 -21.06 -8.59
N GLN A 101 22.58 -22.30 -8.64
CA GLN A 101 23.37 -23.50 -8.37
C GLN A 101 23.42 -24.33 -9.65
N GLU A 102 24.46 -24.12 -10.44
CA GLU A 102 24.71 -24.90 -11.64
C GLU A 102 25.30 -26.27 -11.26
N MET A 103 24.89 -27.33 -11.96
CA MET A 103 25.37 -28.66 -11.66
C MET A 103 26.86 -28.77 -11.99
N GLY A 104 27.67 -29.20 -11.01
CA GLY A 104 29.12 -29.33 -11.19
C GLY A 104 29.91 -28.02 -11.20
N GLN A 105 29.30 -26.87 -10.87
CA GLN A 105 29.97 -25.58 -10.73
C GLN A 105 29.82 -25.00 -9.31
N PRO A 106 30.69 -24.06 -8.89
CA PRO A 106 30.52 -23.35 -7.63
C PRO A 106 29.19 -22.60 -7.54
N ASN A 107 28.60 -22.57 -6.34
CA ASN A 107 27.39 -21.80 -6.06
C ASN A 107 27.60 -20.30 -6.22
N ILE A 108 26.60 -19.60 -6.77
CA ILE A 108 26.53 -18.13 -6.78
C ILE A 108 25.32 -17.71 -5.96
N SER A 109 25.53 -16.89 -4.94
CA SER A 109 24.45 -16.32 -4.12
C SER A 109 24.87 -14.97 -3.56
N THR A 110 23.92 -14.05 -3.50
CA THR A 110 24.06 -12.74 -2.86
C THR A 110 22.90 -12.53 -1.91
N GLU A 111 23.13 -11.84 -0.81
CA GLU A 111 22.07 -11.49 0.13
C GLU A 111 21.30 -10.25 -0.34
N ARG A 112 20.01 -10.21 -0.04
CA ARG A 112 19.16 -9.04 -0.20
C ARG A 112 19.22 -8.22 1.07
N ARG A 113 19.45 -6.91 0.91
CA ARG A 113 19.26 -5.91 1.95
C ARG A 113 18.14 -4.96 1.56
N GLU A 114 17.34 -4.59 2.56
CA GLU A 114 16.26 -3.62 2.44
C GLU A 114 16.48 -2.51 3.46
N LEU A 115 16.38 -1.27 3.02
CA LEU A 115 16.32 -0.11 3.91
C LEU A 115 14.86 0.22 4.17
N VAL A 116 14.44 0.16 5.43
CA VAL A 116 13.07 0.43 5.85
C VAL A 116 13.01 1.76 6.56
N VAL A 117 12.06 2.61 6.15
CA VAL A 117 11.64 3.81 6.88
C VAL A 117 10.26 3.53 7.46
N ARG A 118 10.20 3.30 8.78
CA ARG A 118 9.00 2.95 9.53
C ARG A 118 8.46 4.16 10.28
N TRP A 119 7.15 4.34 10.21
CA TRP A 119 6.39 5.31 10.99
C TRP A 119 5.16 4.64 11.61
N ILE A 120 4.81 5.04 12.84
CA ILE A 120 3.66 4.50 13.58
C ILE A 120 2.76 5.67 14.01
N SER A 121 1.45 5.53 13.81
CA SER A 121 0.45 6.45 14.34
C SER A 121 -0.68 5.69 15.03
N THR A 122 -1.09 6.19 16.20
CA THR A 122 -2.19 5.61 16.98
C THR A 122 -3.37 6.57 16.96
N VAL A 123 -4.53 6.10 16.47
CA VAL A 123 -5.76 6.89 16.41
C VAL A 123 -6.83 6.18 17.23
N GLY A 124 -7.08 6.72 18.43
CA GLY A 124 -8.02 6.13 19.37
C GLY A 124 -7.59 4.72 19.79
N ASN A 125 -8.26 3.70 19.24
CA ASN A 125 -8.09 2.30 19.62
C ASN A 125 -7.15 1.50 18.72
N TYR A 126 -6.85 1.97 17.51
CA TYR A 126 -5.97 1.28 16.56
C TYR A 126 -4.59 1.95 16.45
N ASP A 127 -3.58 1.13 16.18
CA ASP A 127 -2.20 1.50 15.91
C ASP A 127 -1.84 1.08 14.47
N TYR A 128 -1.40 2.03 13.65
CA TYR A 128 -1.06 1.84 12.24
C TYR A 128 0.45 1.96 12.04
N ILE A 129 1.02 1.00 11.32
CA ILE A 129 2.46 0.91 11.02
C ILE A 129 2.64 1.04 9.51
N PHE A 130 3.45 1.99 9.07
CA PHE A 130 3.76 2.21 7.66
C PHE A 130 5.24 2.02 7.40
N ASP A 131 5.58 1.06 6.55
CA ASP A 131 6.95 0.78 6.12
C ASP A 131 7.14 1.21 4.66
N TRP A 132 8.05 2.16 4.42
CA TRP A 132 8.61 2.41 3.09
C TRP A 132 9.89 1.58 2.95
N VAL A 133 9.88 0.62 2.04
CA VAL A 133 10.93 -0.39 1.89
C VAL A 133 11.70 -0.16 0.60
N PHE A 134 12.96 0.26 0.69
CA PHE A 134 13.83 0.47 -0.45
C PHE A 134 14.74 -0.74 -0.66
N HIS A 135 14.61 -1.38 -1.82
CA HIS A 135 15.43 -2.53 -2.20
C HIS A 135 16.66 -2.07 -2.99
N GLN A 136 17.79 -2.77 -2.80
CA GLN A 136 19.02 -2.47 -3.55
C GLN A 136 18.87 -2.62 -5.07
N ASN A 137 17.91 -3.41 -5.55
CA ASN A 137 17.64 -3.63 -6.97
C ASN A 137 16.69 -2.59 -7.60
N GLY A 138 16.28 -1.57 -6.84
CA GLY A 138 15.43 -0.48 -7.30
C GLY A 138 13.94 -0.64 -6.97
N THR A 139 13.49 -1.78 -6.45
CA THR A 139 12.10 -1.92 -5.99
C THR A 139 11.83 -1.01 -4.79
N ILE A 140 10.61 -0.44 -4.74
CA ILE A 140 10.06 0.24 -3.57
C ILE A 140 8.82 -0.53 -3.13
N GLY A 141 8.83 -1.04 -1.90
CA GLY A 141 7.68 -1.61 -1.21
C GLY A 141 7.03 -0.59 -0.29
N ILE A 142 5.72 -0.69 -0.12
CA ILE A 142 4.95 0.10 0.84
C ILE A 142 4.01 -0.85 1.57
N ASP A 143 4.31 -1.13 2.84
CA ASP A 143 3.50 -2.02 3.68
C ASP A 143 2.72 -1.20 4.72
N ALA A 144 1.47 -1.60 4.95
CA ALA A 144 0.61 -1.05 6.00
C ALA A 144 0.19 -2.16 6.97
N GLY A 145 0.59 -2.04 8.24
CA GLY A 145 0.19 -2.92 9.33
C GLY A 145 -0.85 -2.26 10.24
N ALA A 146 -1.76 -3.05 10.78
CA ALA A 146 -2.73 -2.62 11.80
C ALA A 146 -2.64 -3.53 13.04
N THR A 147 -2.62 -2.90 14.22
CA THR A 147 -2.67 -3.56 15.53
C THR A 147 -3.42 -2.66 16.52
N GLY A 148 -3.41 -2.98 17.81
CA GLY A 148 -4.14 -2.24 18.84
C GLY A 148 -5.34 -3.01 19.37
N ILE A 149 -6.41 -2.30 19.71
CA ILE A 149 -7.60 -2.83 20.38
C ILE A 149 -8.81 -2.67 19.45
N GLU A 150 -9.55 -3.75 19.19
CA GLU A 150 -10.75 -3.67 18.34
C GLU A 150 -11.84 -2.80 18.97
N ALA A 151 -12.64 -2.13 18.13
CA ALA A 151 -13.88 -1.50 18.58
C ALA A 151 -14.97 -2.58 18.70
N VAL A 152 -15.53 -2.72 19.90
CA VAL A 152 -16.43 -3.84 20.23
C VAL A 152 -17.86 -3.41 20.53
N LYS A 153 -18.81 -4.32 20.22
CA LYS A 153 -20.23 -4.20 20.55
C LYS A 153 -20.55 -5.07 21.75
N GLY A 154 -21.16 -4.46 22.77
CA GLY A 154 -21.73 -5.17 23.91
C GLY A 154 -22.97 -5.96 23.48
N VAL A 155 -23.00 -7.26 23.75
CA VAL A 155 -24.09 -8.17 23.38
C VAL A 155 -24.53 -9.04 24.55
N LYS A 156 -25.71 -9.67 24.44
CA LYS A 156 -26.24 -10.52 25.51
C LYS A 156 -25.59 -11.90 25.53
N ALA A 157 -25.24 -12.44 24.36
CA ALA A 157 -24.60 -13.73 24.24
C ALA A 157 -23.22 -13.75 24.92
N ARG A 158 -23.00 -14.77 25.75
CA ARG A 158 -21.69 -15.13 26.31
C ARG A 158 -21.02 -16.19 25.45
N THR A 159 -21.78 -17.09 24.85
CA THR A 159 -21.28 -18.13 23.95
C THR A 159 -22.14 -18.23 22.70
N MET A 160 -21.64 -18.92 21.68
CA MET A 160 -22.42 -19.20 20.46
C MET A 160 -23.64 -20.11 20.68
N GLN A 161 -23.81 -20.67 21.88
CA GLN A 161 -24.97 -21.50 22.25
C GLN A 161 -26.12 -20.69 22.86
N ASP A 162 -25.91 -19.40 23.17
CA ASP A 162 -26.94 -18.57 23.78
C ASP A 162 -28.02 -18.16 22.75
N PRO A 163 -29.27 -17.94 23.18
CA PRO A 163 -30.39 -17.69 22.26
C PRO A 163 -30.20 -16.50 21.32
N THR A 164 -29.48 -15.46 21.77
CA THR A 164 -29.26 -14.24 20.99
C THR A 164 -28.02 -14.31 20.11
N ALA A 165 -27.16 -15.33 20.23
CA ALA A 165 -25.85 -15.36 19.59
C ALA A 165 -25.92 -15.11 18.08
N LYS A 166 -26.84 -15.77 17.37
CA LYS A 166 -27.01 -15.58 15.91
C LYS A 166 -27.34 -14.13 15.53
N GLN A 167 -28.18 -13.46 16.31
CA GLN A 167 -28.55 -12.07 16.08
C GLN A 167 -27.40 -11.13 16.49
N ASP A 168 -26.81 -11.40 17.64
CA ASP A 168 -25.70 -10.63 18.21
C ASP A 168 -24.47 -10.62 17.28
N THR A 169 -24.20 -11.73 16.57
CA THR A 169 -23.06 -11.90 15.67
C THR A 169 -23.39 -11.68 14.18
N GLN A 170 -24.51 -11.04 13.86
CA GLN A 170 -24.88 -10.81 12.44
C GLN A 170 -23.87 -9.88 11.72
N TYR A 171 -23.24 -8.96 12.47
CA TYR A 171 -22.34 -7.94 11.93
C TYR A 171 -20.92 -8.03 12.53
N GLY A 172 -20.55 -9.17 13.11
CA GLY A 172 -19.25 -9.34 13.76
C GLY A 172 -19.10 -10.69 14.44
N THR A 173 -17.89 -11.02 14.84
CA THR A 173 -17.59 -12.28 15.54
C THR A 173 -17.72 -12.09 17.06
N LEU A 174 -18.30 -13.06 17.77
CA LEU A 174 -18.24 -13.11 19.23
C LEU A 174 -16.82 -13.48 19.65
N ILE A 175 -16.04 -12.50 20.11
CA ILE A 175 -14.61 -12.66 20.41
C ILE A 175 -14.35 -12.91 21.91
N ASP A 176 -15.30 -12.52 22.76
CA ASP A 176 -15.29 -12.81 24.19
C ASP A 176 -16.74 -12.81 24.72
N HIS A 177 -16.95 -13.22 25.97
CA HIS A 177 -18.25 -13.16 26.63
C HIS A 177 -18.82 -11.75 26.56
N ASN A 178 -20.01 -11.61 25.96
CA ASN A 178 -20.72 -10.34 25.80
C ASN A 178 -20.05 -9.34 24.84
N ILE A 179 -19.04 -9.76 24.07
CA ILE A 179 -18.22 -8.86 23.26
C ILE A 179 -18.15 -9.36 21.82
N VAL A 180 -18.71 -8.58 20.90
CA VAL A 180 -18.60 -8.79 19.45
C VAL A 180 -17.60 -7.82 18.85
N GLY A 181 -16.61 -8.34 18.12
CA GLY A 181 -15.75 -7.56 17.23
C GLY A 181 -16.51 -7.23 15.95
N THR A 182 -17.01 -6.01 15.84
CA THR A 182 -17.86 -5.59 14.71
C THR A 182 -17.03 -5.52 13.44
N THR A 183 -17.50 -6.16 12.36
CA THR A 183 -16.82 -6.19 11.06
C THR A 183 -16.67 -4.79 10.48
N HIS A 184 -15.46 -4.49 10.02
CA HIS A 184 -15.06 -3.22 9.41
C HIS A 184 -13.93 -3.46 8.39
N GLN A 185 -13.51 -2.42 7.68
CA GLN A 185 -12.38 -2.47 6.76
C GLN A 185 -11.31 -1.46 7.19
N HIS A 186 -10.04 -1.73 6.87
CA HIS A 186 -8.99 -0.72 6.86
C HIS A 186 -8.59 -0.50 5.42
N ILE A 187 -8.79 0.72 4.90
CA ILE A 187 -8.53 1.05 3.50
C ILE A 187 -7.52 2.19 3.46
N TYR A 188 -6.37 1.92 2.85
CA TYR A 188 -5.25 2.86 2.74
C TYR A 188 -5.11 3.36 1.31
N ASN A 189 -4.83 4.65 1.14
CA ASN A 189 -4.52 5.24 -0.16
C ASN A 189 -3.17 5.97 -0.09
N PHE A 190 -2.26 5.65 -1.01
CA PHE A 190 -0.96 6.29 -1.12
C PHE A 190 -0.93 7.21 -2.34
N ARG A 191 -0.51 8.47 -2.14
CA ARG A 191 -0.22 9.40 -3.24
C ARG A 191 1.24 9.21 -3.64
N LEU A 192 1.45 8.77 -4.89
CA LEU A 192 2.77 8.51 -5.47
C LEU A 192 2.95 9.38 -6.73
N ASP A 193 3.69 10.47 -6.57
CA ASP A 193 4.06 11.38 -7.65
C ASP A 193 5.32 10.85 -8.32
N MET A 194 5.12 9.96 -9.30
CA MET A 194 6.18 9.19 -9.94
C MET A 194 6.75 9.93 -11.15
N ASP A 195 8.08 10.08 -11.19
CA ASP A 195 8.84 10.75 -12.24
C ASP A 195 9.80 9.72 -12.86
N VAL A 196 9.29 8.78 -13.66
CA VAL A 196 10.09 7.65 -14.17
C VAL A 196 11.12 8.14 -15.18
N ASP A 197 12.38 8.32 -14.74
CA ASP A 197 13.50 8.89 -15.52
C ASP A 197 13.18 10.24 -16.21
N GLY A 198 12.22 10.99 -15.65
CA GLY A 198 11.69 12.25 -16.18
C GLY A 198 10.19 12.41 -15.92
N GLU A 199 9.69 13.63 -16.11
CA GLU A 199 8.30 14.03 -15.79
C GLU A 199 7.26 13.45 -16.78
N ASN A 200 7.59 13.44 -18.07
CA ASN A 200 6.65 12.99 -19.11
C ASN A 200 6.51 11.48 -19.13
N ASN A 201 5.46 10.94 -18.51
CA ASN A 201 5.18 9.51 -18.43
C ASN A 201 3.83 9.15 -19.07
N SER A 202 3.58 7.85 -19.28
CA SER A 202 2.31 7.32 -19.77
C SER A 202 1.99 6.02 -19.04
N LEU A 203 0.73 5.83 -18.67
CA LEU A 203 0.26 4.57 -18.12
C LEU A 203 0.04 3.56 -19.27
N VAL A 204 0.67 2.39 -19.13
CA VAL A 204 0.62 1.28 -20.08
C VAL A 204 0.18 0.03 -19.35
N GLU A 205 -0.81 -0.66 -19.90
CA GLU A 205 -1.25 -1.97 -19.43
C GLU A 205 -0.61 -3.05 -20.28
N LEU A 206 -0.12 -4.10 -19.63
CA LEU A 206 0.23 -5.34 -20.28
C LEU A 206 -0.67 -6.42 -19.70
N ASN A 207 -1.53 -6.98 -20.55
CA ASN A 207 -2.54 -7.96 -20.18
C ASN A 207 -2.13 -9.31 -20.78
N PRO A 208 -1.52 -10.23 -19.98
CA PRO A 208 -1.20 -11.57 -20.43
C PRO A 208 -2.46 -12.31 -20.88
N ASP A 209 -2.39 -12.99 -22.02
CA ASP A 209 -3.53 -13.69 -22.62
C ASP A 209 -3.10 -14.99 -23.29
N VAL A 210 -4.04 -15.93 -23.42
CA VAL A 210 -3.84 -17.21 -24.10
C VAL A 210 -4.51 -17.16 -25.47
N LYS A 211 -3.68 -17.18 -26.53
CA LYS A 211 -4.16 -17.07 -27.92
C LYS A 211 -3.96 -18.36 -28.71
N PRO A 212 -4.82 -18.67 -29.70
CA PRO A 212 -4.63 -19.81 -30.59
C PRO A 212 -3.25 -19.80 -31.24
N ASN A 213 -2.64 -20.98 -31.38
CA ASN A 213 -1.37 -21.12 -32.09
C ASN A 213 -1.60 -21.03 -33.62
N ASP A 214 -0.95 -20.07 -34.26
CA ASP A 214 -1.02 -19.83 -35.71
C ASP A 214 0.21 -20.38 -36.49
N ARG A 215 1.18 -21.00 -35.81
CA ARG A 215 2.43 -21.50 -36.41
C ARG A 215 2.46 -23.02 -36.66
N GLY A 216 1.38 -23.74 -36.39
CA GLY A 216 1.33 -25.21 -36.49
C GLY A 216 2.16 -25.92 -35.40
N GLY A 217 2.38 -27.23 -35.56
CA GLY A 217 3.02 -28.08 -34.54
C GLY A 217 2.04 -28.60 -33.47
N PRO A 218 2.53 -29.29 -32.42
CA PRO A 218 1.67 -30.01 -31.48
C PRO A 218 0.92 -29.13 -30.48
N ARG A 219 1.27 -27.85 -30.37
CA ARG A 219 0.67 -26.90 -29.43
C ARG A 219 -0.60 -26.29 -30.03
N THR A 220 -1.67 -26.23 -29.25
CA THR A 220 -2.94 -25.58 -29.66
C THR A 220 -2.98 -24.09 -29.31
N SER A 221 -2.17 -23.63 -28.34
CA SER A 221 -2.17 -22.24 -27.86
C SER A 221 -0.78 -21.71 -27.51
N THR A 222 -0.71 -20.38 -27.41
CA THR A 222 0.45 -19.57 -27.06
C THR A 222 0.09 -18.60 -25.93
N MET A 223 1.08 -18.18 -25.15
CA MET A 223 0.95 -17.10 -24.18
C MET A 223 1.44 -15.82 -24.85
N GLN A 224 0.58 -14.81 -24.93
CA GLN A 224 0.87 -13.52 -25.54
C GLN A 224 0.53 -12.41 -24.55
N VAL A 225 0.82 -11.17 -24.92
CA VAL A 225 0.54 -9.99 -24.09
C VAL A 225 -0.16 -8.97 -24.96
N ASP A 226 -1.35 -8.54 -24.54
CA ASP A 226 -2.02 -7.40 -25.13
C ASP A 226 -1.59 -6.14 -24.41
N GLN A 227 -0.95 -5.24 -25.16
CA GLN A 227 -0.48 -3.96 -24.65
C GLN A 227 -1.49 -2.85 -24.98
N VAL A 228 -1.92 -2.12 -23.97
CA VAL A 228 -2.90 -1.03 -24.10
C VAL A 228 -2.31 0.24 -23.48
N LYS A 229 -2.36 1.37 -24.21
CA LYS A 229 -2.04 2.68 -23.65
C LYS A 229 -3.29 3.27 -23.01
N VAL A 230 -3.20 3.69 -21.76
CA VAL A 230 -4.25 4.43 -21.06
C VAL A 230 -4.07 5.92 -21.36
N THR A 231 -5.12 6.57 -21.85
CA THR A 231 -5.02 7.96 -22.36
C THR A 231 -5.83 8.98 -21.57
N THR A 232 -6.72 8.55 -20.67
CA THR A 232 -7.52 9.45 -19.85
C THR A 232 -7.54 9.02 -18.39
N GLU A 233 -7.74 9.97 -17.48
CA GLU A 233 -7.85 9.71 -16.04
C GLU A 233 -9.03 8.79 -15.71
N GLN A 234 -10.15 8.94 -16.43
CA GLN A 234 -11.32 8.06 -16.27
C GLN A 234 -11.00 6.58 -16.59
N GLN A 235 -10.13 6.33 -17.58
CA GLN A 235 -9.65 4.97 -17.88
C GLN A 235 -8.61 4.50 -16.85
N ALA A 236 -7.80 5.43 -16.31
CA ALA A 236 -6.78 5.12 -15.31
C ALA A 236 -7.39 4.77 -13.94
N ALA A 237 -8.58 5.28 -13.62
CA ALA A 237 -9.36 4.89 -12.46
C ALA A 237 -9.99 3.50 -12.66
N GLN A 238 -9.28 2.45 -12.22
CA GLN A 238 -9.65 1.09 -12.54
C GLN A 238 -9.44 0.13 -11.36
N LYS A 239 -10.12 -1.02 -11.46
CA LYS A 239 -9.83 -2.14 -10.55
C LYS A 239 -8.50 -2.76 -10.89
N PHE A 240 -7.76 -3.19 -9.88
CA PHE A 240 -6.51 -3.91 -10.09
C PHE A 240 -6.73 -5.42 -10.12
N ASP A 241 -6.34 -6.05 -11.23
CA ASP A 241 -6.24 -7.52 -11.34
C ASP A 241 -4.77 -7.93 -11.19
N PRO A 242 -4.39 -8.67 -10.13
CA PRO A 242 -2.99 -9.07 -9.89
C PRO A 242 -2.43 -10.05 -10.93
N SER A 243 -3.26 -10.55 -11.87
CA SER A 243 -2.79 -11.32 -13.03
C SER A 243 -2.33 -10.45 -14.20
N THR A 244 -2.57 -9.14 -14.13
CA THR A 244 -2.18 -8.15 -15.16
C THR A 244 -1.02 -7.29 -14.69
N ILE A 245 -0.42 -6.54 -15.61
CA ILE A 245 0.71 -5.65 -15.32
C ILE A 245 0.30 -4.21 -15.68
N ARG A 246 0.64 -3.27 -14.79
CA ARG A 246 0.45 -1.83 -14.98
C ARG A 246 1.80 -1.16 -14.88
N LEU A 247 2.19 -0.43 -15.92
CA LEU A 247 3.46 0.26 -16.03
C LEU A 247 3.23 1.76 -16.11
N LEU A 248 3.96 2.53 -15.31
CA LEU A 248 4.21 3.93 -15.63
C LEU A 248 5.51 4.00 -16.42
N SER A 249 5.40 4.37 -17.70
CA SER A 249 6.50 4.30 -18.66
C SER A 249 6.90 5.68 -19.14
N ASN A 250 8.19 5.90 -19.34
CA ASN A 250 8.70 7.08 -20.02
C ASN A 250 8.95 6.77 -21.51
N PRO A 251 8.10 7.26 -22.43
CA PRO A 251 8.22 6.92 -23.85
C PRO A 251 9.43 7.57 -24.53
N SER A 252 10.04 8.59 -23.91
CA SER A 252 11.19 9.33 -24.46
C SER A 252 12.55 8.76 -24.04
N ARG A 253 12.54 7.73 -23.18
CA ARG A 253 13.75 7.10 -22.62
C ARG A 253 13.64 5.59 -22.78
N LEU A 254 14.60 5.02 -23.50
CA LEU A 254 14.64 3.59 -23.77
C LEU A 254 15.80 2.94 -23.01
N ASN A 255 15.60 1.71 -22.57
CA ASN A 255 16.69 0.89 -22.09
C ASN A 255 17.56 0.40 -23.27
N LYS A 256 18.62 -0.36 -22.96
CA LYS A 256 19.56 -0.85 -23.97
C LYS A 256 18.92 -1.76 -25.05
N MET A 257 17.73 -2.32 -24.82
CA MET A 257 17.00 -3.13 -25.81
C MET A 257 15.97 -2.34 -26.61
N GLY A 258 15.84 -1.03 -26.37
CA GLY A 258 14.83 -0.20 -27.02
C GLY A 258 13.45 -0.23 -26.34
N ASN A 259 13.31 -0.86 -25.17
CA ASN A 259 12.03 -0.82 -24.42
C ASN A 259 11.94 0.47 -23.59
N PRO A 260 10.76 1.11 -23.50
CA PRO A 260 10.54 2.26 -22.61
C PRO A 260 10.90 1.92 -21.16
N VAL A 261 11.69 2.79 -20.53
CA VAL A 261 12.01 2.65 -19.10
C VAL A 261 10.74 2.85 -18.29
N SER A 262 10.49 1.98 -17.32
CA SER A 262 9.19 1.88 -16.66
C SER A 262 9.32 1.48 -15.19
N TYR A 263 8.35 1.86 -14.38
CA TYR A 263 8.07 1.24 -13.07
C TYR A 263 6.76 0.46 -13.15
N GLN A 264 6.74 -0.75 -12.59
CA GLN A 264 5.51 -1.51 -12.43
C GLN A 264 4.78 -1.08 -11.15
N LEU A 265 3.48 -0.82 -11.26
CA LEU A 265 2.61 -0.46 -10.15
C LEU A 265 1.81 -1.69 -9.72
N ILE A 266 1.90 -2.05 -8.43
CA ILE A 266 1.21 -3.20 -7.85
C ILE A 266 0.49 -2.74 -6.57
N PRO A 267 -0.75 -2.23 -6.67
CA PRO A 267 -1.51 -1.75 -5.51
C PRO A 267 -1.88 -2.86 -4.52
N TYR A 268 -1.93 -4.12 -4.97
CA TYR A 268 -2.19 -5.28 -4.13
C TYR A 268 -1.14 -6.37 -4.38
N ALA A 269 -0.13 -6.42 -3.52
CA ALA A 269 0.94 -7.43 -3.55
C ALA A 269 0.72 -8.58 -2.54
N GLY A 270 -0.39 -8.54 -1.79
CA GLY A 270 -0.75 -9.52 -0.76
C GLY A 270 -1.38 -8.87 0.46
N GLY A 271 -1.85 -9.70 1.38
CA GLY A 271 -2.41 -9.27 2.66
C GLY A 271 -2.68 -10.47 3.58
N THR A 272 -2.73 -10.23 4.88
CA THR A 272 -3.01 -11.25 5.90
C THR A 272 -4.48 -11.30 6.33
N HIS A 273 -5.31 -10.38 5.82
CA HIS A 273 -6.73 -10.26 6.13
C HIS A 273 -7.57 -10.21 4.84
N PRO A 274 -8.82 -10.71 4.87
CA PRO A 274 -9.74 -10.63 3.75
C PRO A 274 -10.33 -9.21 3.58
N ILE A 275 -10.79 -8.90 2.37
CA ILE A 275 -11.41 -7.61 2.02
C ILE A 275 -12.89 -7.85 1.67
N ALA A 276 -13.80 -7.09 2.29
CA ALA A 276 -15.20 -7.07 1.90
C ALA A 276 -15.39 -6.27 0.60
N LYS A 277 -16.21 -6.77 -0.33
CA LYS A 277 -16.47 -6.13 -1.63
C LYS A 277 -17.84 -5.45 -1.65
N GLY A 278 -17.94 -4.31 -2.35
CA GLY A 278 -19.23 -3.66 -2.63
C GLY A 278 -19.88 -2.93 -1.46
N GLY A 279 -19.15 -2.67 -0.38
CA GLY A 279 -19.63 -1.85 0.72
C GLY A 279 -19.91 -0.42 0.27
N GLN A 280 -21.11 0.09 0.58
CA GLN A 280 -21.46 1.48 0.35
C GLN A 280 -21.39 2.21 1.69
N PHE A 281 -20.26 2.88 1.92
CA PHE A 281 -20.01 3.62 3.15
C PHE A 281 -20.21 5.11 2.85
N TRP A 282 -21.40 5.63 3.17
CA TRP A 282 -21.75 7.07 3.05
C TRP A 282 -21.58 7.70 1.66
N GLN A 283 -22.70 7.98 0.98
CA GLN A 283 -22.68 8.79 -0.26
C GLN A 283 -22.29 10.25 0.04
N GLY A 284 -21.26 10.77 -0.63
CA GLY A 284 -20.93 12.21 -0.65
C GLY A 284 -19.74 12.68 0.21
N ARG A 285 -18.97 11.78 0.85
CA ARG A 285 -17.70 12.13 1.55
C ARG A 285 -16.44 11.56 0.91
N MET A 286 -16.56 10.49 0.12
CA MET A 286 -15.48 9.95 -0.72
C MET A 286 -15.97 9.96 -2.17
N ASP A 287 -15.36 10.80 -3.00
CA ASP A 287 -15.62 10.86 -4.44
C ASP A 287 -14.70 9.94 -5.26
N LEU A 288 -13.83 9.16 -4.59
CA LEU A 288 -13.05 8.14 -5.28
C LEU A 288 -13.94 6.91 -5.52
N PRO A 289 -14.21 6.52 -6.79
CA PRO A 289 -14.93 5.29 -7.10
C PRO A 289 -14.18 4.10 -6.48
N PRO A 290 -14.81 2.95 -6.20
CA PRO A 290 -14.10 1.78 -5.66
C PRO A 290 -13.13 1.18 -6.71
N SER A 291 -11.94 1.78 -6.78
CA SER A 291 -10.82 1.43 -7.66
C SER A 291 -9.55 1.30 -6.81
N GLU A 292 -8.71 0.33 -7.13
CA GLU A 292 -7.42 0.12 -6.45
C GLU A 292 -6.26 0.85 -7.15
N LEU A 293 -6.47 1.37 -8.37
CA LEU A 293 -5.50 2.19 -9.10
C LEU A 293 -6.16 3.45 -9.69
N TYR A 294 -5.45 4.57 -9.59
CA TYR A 294 -5.81 5.86 -10.20
C TYR A 294 -4.59 6.45 -10.88
N GLY A 295 -4.83 7.20 -11.95
CA GLY A 295 -3.84 8.09 -12.57
C GLY A 295 -4.47 9.45 -12.79
N SER A 296 -3.75 10.50 -12.42
CA SER A 296 -4.18 11.89 -12.59
C SER A 296 -3.00 12.77 -13.01
N ALA A 297 -3.27 13.82 -13.77
CA ALA A 297 -2.27 14.81 -14.14
C ALA A 297 -1.84 15.66 -12.93
N THR A 298 -0.56 16.01 -12.86
CA THR A 298 -0.06 16.98 -11.88
C THR A 298 -0.60 18.37 -12.24
N VAL A 299 -1.02 19.16 -11.25
CA VAL A 299 -1.60 20.49 -11.47
C VAL A 299 -0.59 21.40 -12.16
N GLY A 300 -0.80 21.68 -13.46
CA GLY A 300 0.05 22.60 -14.23
C GLY A 300 0.27 22.20 -15.69
N ASP A 301 0.07 20.93 -16.06
CA ASP A 301 0.24 20.47 -17.44
C ASP A 301 -1.09 20.33 -18.18
N PRO A 302 -1.24 20.89 -19.39
CA PRO A 302 -2.34 20.53 -20.27
C PRO A 302 -2.13 19.10 -20.79
N LEU A 303 -3.20 18.30 -20.77
CA LEU A 303 -3.29 16.94 -21.31
C LEU A 303 -2.76 16.82 -22.76
#